data_AF-A0A8B8GAH8-F1
#
_entry.id   AF-A0A8B8GAH8-F1
#
_cell.length_a   1.000
_cell.length_b   1.000
_cell.length_c   1.000
_cell.angle_alpha   90.00
_cell.angle_beta   90.00
_cell.angle_gamma   90.00
#
_symmetry.space_group_name_H-M   'P 1'
#
loop_
_entity.id
_entity.type
_entity.pdbx_description
1 polymer ?
#
loop_
_entity_poly.entity_id
_entity_poly.type
_entity_poly.pdbx_seq_one_letter_code
_entity_poly.pdbx_strand_id
1 'polypeptide(L)'
;ILRQTSNSSNSNQIYVQHSNVDVTCHSSKLPSQNVLNYLKNSNEGKAILFKYKESGLLDNFGRRQLCNLIVRKELESEPEKIVTSQKLLLLSQEITNIFPKEHISTYFIPYMNYGPTIKKAAKGKLLDCFNNRRRDYKKSGVITSHSRQSASPIEQHSLNLNTINSDLENVEEPIKWLNNSSDPWDLVEKYWSITRNYRLQHLLNTETQTVCQYMNEFPALKKPMGYNLLLADFNFIYPEKIQTLFENFLIYKDKILELSESTSSNLRDQTLKNVLN
;
A
#
# COMPACT_ATOMS: atom_id res chain seq x y z
N ILE A 1 69.89 -1.43 29.65
CA ILE A 1 70.40 -2.75 29.22
C ILE A 1 69.19 -3.63 28.97
N LEU A 2 68.98 -3.94 27.69
CA LEU A 2 67.78 -4.53 27.10
C LEU A 2 67.57 -5.98 27.55
N ARG A 3 66.36 -6.32 28.00
CA ARG A 3 65.90 -7.71 28.08
C ARG A 3 65.21 -8.07 26.76
N GLN A 4 65.88 -8.91 26.00
CA GLN A 4 65.31 -9.69 24.90
C GLN A 4 64.47 -10.83 25.51
N THR A 5 63.25 -11.01 25.02
CA THR A 5 62.60 -12.33 25.02
C THR A 5 61.91 -12.53 23.69
N SER A 6 62.26 -13.67 23.11
CA SER A 6 61.97 -14.20 21.80
C SER A 6 60.54 -14.74 21.67
N ASN A 7 60.11 -14.84 20.42
CA ASN A 7 58.89 -15.47 19.91
C ASN A 7 58.47 -16.79 20.57
N SER A 8 57.15 -16.96 20.69
CA SER A 8 56.48 -18.25 20.52
C SER A 8 55.01 -18.00 20.19
N SER A 9 54.65 -18.27 18.94
CA SER A 9 53.28 -18.35 18.43
C SER A 9 52.46 -19.32 19.27
N ASN A 10 51.25 -18.92 19.69
CA ASN A 10 50.25 -19.89 20.12
C ASN A 10 48.87 -19.47 19.60
N SER A 11 48.42 -20.28 18.65
CA SER A 11 47.08 -20.43 18.12
C SER A 11 46.03 -20.55 19.22
N ASN A 12 44.98 -19.74 19.14
CA ASN A 12 43.68 -20.05 19.73
C ASN A 12 42.57 -19.68 18.75
N GLN A 13 42.08 -20.72 18.07
CA GLN A 13 40.78 -20.75 17.41
C GLN A 13 39.70 -20.46 18.47
N ILE A 14 38.86 -19.45 18.24
CA ILE A 14 37.60 -19.30 18.94
C ILE A 14 36.48 -19.64 17.96
N TYR A 15 35.81 -20.73 18.30
CA TYR A 15 34.67 -21.32 17.63
C TYR A 15 33.52 -20.31 17.46
N VAL A 16 33.10 -20.11 16.20
CA VAL A 16 31.83 -19.45 15.86
C VAL A 16 30.75 -20.53 15.86
N GLN A 17 29.91 -20.55 16.89
CA GLN A 17 28.70 -21.38 16.93
C GLN A 17 27.75 -20.93 15.81
N HIS A 18 27.68 -21.72 14.74
CA HIS A 18 26.61 -21.67 13.76
C HIS A 18 25.43 -22.49 14.30
N SER A 19 24.41 -21.80 14.80
CA SER A 19 23.10 -22.42 15.00
C SER A 19 22.35 -22.38 13.67
N ASN A 20 22.38 -23.51 12.96
CA ASN A 20 21.46 -23.84 11.88
C ASN A 20 20.04 -23.87 12.44
N VAL A 21 19.16 -23.03 11.88
CA VAL A 21 17.72 -23.24 11.97
C VAL A 21 17.22 -23.42 10.54
N ASP A 22 17.08 -24.68 10.18
CA ASP A 22 16.25 -25.11 9.07
C ASP A 22 14.84 -24.56 9.27
N VAL A 23 14.42 -23.63 8.40
CA VAL A 23 13.01 -23.36 8.17
C VAL A 23 12.69 -23.80 6.76
N THR A 24 12.19 -25.03 6.74
CA THR A 24 11.46 -25.72 5.70
C THR A 24 10.77 -24.83 4.67
N CYS A 25 11.07 -25.16 3.42
CA CYS A 25 10.32 -24.83 2.23
C CYS A 25 8.83 -25.17 2.36
N HIS A 26 7.97 -24.15 2.25
CA HIS A 26 6.57 -24.35 1.94
C HIS A 26 6.23 -23.72 0.60
N SER A 27 6.11 -24.61 -0.39
CA SER A 27 5.17 -24.59 -1.50
C SER A 27 5.08 -23.28 -2.31
N SER A 28 5.75 -23.33 -3.46
CA SER A 28 5.39 -22.60 -4.67
C SER A 28 3.88 -22.55 -4.92
N LYS A 29 3.23 -21.42 -4.63
CA LYS A 29 2.04 -21.05 -5.39
C LYS A 29 2.53 -20.70 -6.79
N LEU A 30 2.21 -21.56 -7.77
CA LEU A 30 2.34 -21.22 -9.19
C LEU A 30 1.74 -19.81 -9.38
N PRO A 31 2.44 -18.86 -10.02
CA PRO A 31 1.83 -17.59 -10.36
C PRO A 31 0.61 -17.90 -11.21
N SER A 32 -0.55 -17.40 -10.80
CA SER A 32 -1.80 -17.52 -11.56
C SER A 32 -1.52 -17.19 -13.02
N GLN A 33 -1.59 -18.17 -13.92
CA GLN A 33 -1.22 -18.04 -15.35
C GLN A 33 -2.26 -17.23 -16.15
N ASN A 34 -2.74 -16.13 -15.59
CA ASN A 34 -3.80 -15.31 -16.16
C ASN A 34 -3.35 -14.71 -17.50
N VAL A 35 -2.15 -14.13 -17.56
CA VAL A 35 -1.63 -13.56 -18.82
C VAL A 35 -1.48 -14.64 -19.91
N LEU A 36 -0.96 -15.82 -19.58
CA LEU A 36 -0.78 -16.90 -20.56
C LEU A 36 -2.13 -17.37 -21.11
N ASN A 37 -3.13 -17.51 -20.25
CA ASN A 37 -4.48 -17.91 -20.66
C ASN A 37 -5.09 -16.85 -21.59
N TYR A 38 -4.92 -15.55 -21.29
CA TYR A 38 -5.39 -14.47 -22.15
C TYR A 38 -4.71 -14.49 -23.53
N LEU A 39 -3.41 -14.80 -23.57
CA LEU A 39 -2.68 -14.92 -24.83
C LEU A 39 -3.16 -16.11 -25.66
N LYS A 40 -3.38 -17.26 -25.03
CA LYS A 40 -3.86 -18.47 -25.71
C LYS A 40 -5.30 -18.33 -26.21
N ASN A 41 -6.13 -17.51 -25.57
CA ASN A 41 -7.54 -17.36 -25.92
C ASN A 41 -7.82 -16.23 -26.92
N SER A 42 -6.83 -15.41 -27.30
CA SER A 42 -7.00 -14.32 -28.27
C SER A 42 -6.16 -14.56 -29.54
N ASN A 43 -6.71 -14.20 -30.71
CA ASN A 43 -5.95 -14.33 -31.97
C ASN A 43 -4.73 -13.41 -31.97
N GLU A 44 -4.85 -12.20 -31.42
CA GLU A 44 -3.71 -11.28 -31.20
C GLU A 44 -2.64 -11.91 -30.30
N GLY A 45 -3.05 -12.54 -29.18
CA GLY A 45 -2.14 -13.19 -28.25
C GLY A 45 -1.43 -14.41 -28.85
N LYS A 46 -2.14 -15.24 -29.60
CA LYS A 46 -1.56 -16.37 -30.36
C LYS A 46 -0.52 -15.88 -31.35
N ALA A 47 -0.78 -14.78 -32.05
CA ALA A 47 0.18 -14.20 -32.99
C ALA A 47 1.45 -13.68 -32.28
N ILE A 48 1.33 -13.08 -31.09
CA ILE A 48 2.49 -12.65 -30.27
C ILE A 48 3.31 -13.86 -29.83
N LEU A 49 2.66 -14.92 -29.35
CA LEU A 49 3.32 -16.16 -28.95
C LEU A 49 4.06 -16.82 -30.12
N PHE A 50 3.44 -16.83 -31.30
CA PHE A 50 4.04 -17.37 -32.52
C PHE A 50 5.28 -16.56 -32.95
N LYS A 51 5.17 -15.23 -33.02
CA LYS A 51 6.31 -14.35 -33.36
C LYS A 51 7.49 -14.54 -32.41
N TYR A 52 7.22 -14.65 -31.10
CA TYR A 52 8.26 -14.92 -30.13
C TYR A 52 8.90 -16.29 -30.32
N LYS A 53 8.13 -17.31 -30.71
CA LYS A 53 8.66 -18.64 -31.00
C LYS A 53 9.62 -18.62 -32.19
N GLU A 54 9.37 -17.79 -33.20
CA GLU A 54 10.24 -17.67 -34.38
C GLU A 54 11.52 -16.86 -34.10
N SER A 55 11.42 -15.71 -33.47
CA SER A 55 12.56 -14.79 -33.26
C SER A 55 13.28 -14.98 -31.92
N GLY A 56 12.60 -15.60 -30.94
CA GLY A 56 13.03 -15.68 -29.55
C GLY A 56 12.95 -14.34 -28.77
N LEU A 57 12.47 -13.26 -29.38
CA LEU A 57 12.44 -11.91 -28.80
C LEU A 57 11.21 -11.14 -29.29
N LEU A 58 10.56 -10.37 -28.41
CA LEU A 58 9.53 -9.44 -28.85
C LEU A 58 10.19 -8.17 -29.36
N ASP A 59 9.75 -7.65 -30.49
CA ASP A 59 10.13 -6.32 -30.96
C ASP A 59 9.31 -5.24 -30.23
N ASN A 60 9.62 -3.96 -30.46
CA ASN A 60 8.88 -2.88 -29.80
C ASN A 60 7.39 -2.88 -30.13
N PHE A 61 7.04 -3.27 -31.36
CA PHE A 61 5.66 -3.41 -31.79
C PHE A 61 4.95 -4.54 -31.03
N GLY A 62 5.55 -5.74 -30.98
CA GLY A 62 5.04 -6.89 -30.25
C GLY A 62 4.88 -6.61 -28.75
N ARG A 63 5.86 -5.95 -28.12
CA ARG A 63 5.74 -5.50 -26.72
C ARG A 63 4.56 -4.56 -26.49
N ARG A 64 4.32 -3.63 -27.43
CA ARG A 64 3.19 -2.69 -27.36
C ARG A 64 1.85 -3.42 -27.52
N GLN A 65 1.75 -4.35 -28.48
CA GLN A 65 0.56 -5.17 -28.67
C GLN A 65 0.26 -6.01 -27.42
N LEU A 66 1.29 -6.65 -26.85
CA LEU A 66 1.19 -7.41 -25.61
C LEU A 66 0.62 -6.57 -24.47
N CYS A 67 1.21 -5.39 -24.21
CA CYS A 67 0.73 -4.50 -23.15
C CYS A 67 -0.72 -4.09 -23.39
N ASN A 68 -1.08 -3.71 -24.62
CA ASN A 68 -2.44 -3.32 -24.95
C ASN A 68 -3.46 -4.43 -24.70
N LEU A 69 -3.11 -5.68 -25.04
CA LEU A 69 -3.97 -6.84 -24.84
C LEU A 69 -4.19 -7.12 -23.35
N ILE A 70 -3.13 -7.12 -22.55
CA ILE A 70 -3.21 -7.31 -21.10
C ILE A 70 -4.04 -6.19 -20.46
N VAL A 71 -3.76 -4.93 -20.80
CA VAL A 71 -4.48 -3.76 -20.27
C VAL A 71 -5.97 -3.79 -20.65
N ARG A 72 -6.30 -4.17 -21.89
CA ARG A 72 -7.71 -4.36 -22.31
C ARG A 72 -8.40 -5.35 -21.40
N LYS A 73 -7.78 -6.51 -21.17
CA LYS A 73 -8.41 -7.57 -20.38
C LYS A 73 -8.57 -7.19 -18.91
N GLU A 74 -7.58 -6.53 -18.32
CA GLU A 74 -7.63 -6.08 -16.92
C GLU A 74 -8.68 -5.00 -16.65
N LEU A 75 -8.98 -4.16 -17.65
CA LEU A 75 -9.98 -3.09 -17.53
C LEU A 75 -11.35 -3.46 -18.12
N GLU A 76 -11.51 -4.67 -18.67
CA GLU A 76 -12.74 -5.09 -19.37
C GLU A 76 -13.95 -5.14 -18.41
N SER A 77 -13.75 -5.68 -17.21
CA SER A 77 -14.81 -5.81 -16.20
C SER A 77 -15.04 -4.53 -15.40
N GLU A 78 -14.00 -3.73 -15.20
CA GLU A 78 -14.04 -2.54 -14.35
C GLU A 78 -13.12 -1.44 -14.95
N PRO A 79 -13.67 -0.56 -15.81
CA PRO A 79 -12.88 0.47 -16.49
C PRO A 79 -12.25 1.50 -15.55
N GLU A 80 -12.88 1.75 -14.39
CA GLU A 80 -12.41 2.69 -13.38
C GLU A 80 -11.38 2.10 -12.40
N LYS A 81 -11.09 0.79 -12.52
CA LYS A 81 -10.15 0.07 -11.66
C LYS A 81 -8.81 0.77 -11.56
N ILE A 82 -8.39 1.02 -10.32
CA ILE A 82 -7.06 1.53 -10.04
C ILE A 82 -6.07 0.37 -10.07
N VAL A 83 -5.10 0.44 -10.97
CA VAL A 83 -4.06 -0.59 -11.08
C VAL A 83 -2.88 -0.22 -10.19
N THR A 84 -2.68 -1.03 -9.15
CA THR A 84 -1.62 -0.84 -8.16
C THR A 84 -0.23 -1.18 -8.72
N SER A 85 0.82 -0.62 -8.11
CA SER A 85 2.22 -0.95 -8.47
C SER A 85 2.51 -2.44 -8.30
N GLN A 86 1.95 -3.07 -7.28
CA GLN A 86 2.10 -4.51 -7.06
C GLN A 86 1.49 -5.32 -8.21
N LYS A 87 0.30 -4.94 -8.70
CA LYS A 87 -0.33 -5.60 -9.84
C LYS A 87 0.51 -5.45 -11.12
N LEU A 88 1.10 -4.28 -11.36
CA LEU A 88 2.01 -4.08 -12.50
C LEU A 88 3.27 -4.93 -12.40
N LEU A 89 3.81 -5.12 -11.19
CA LEU A 89 4.96 -5.97 -10.95
C LEU A 89 4.62 -7.45 -11.21
N LEU A 90 3.48 -7.92 -10.69
CA LEU A 90 2.99 -9.29 -10.94
C LEU A 90 2.78 -9.57 -12.43
N LEU A 91 2.13 -8.64 -13.15
CA LEU A 91 1.97 -8.76 -14.60
C LEU A 91 3.32 -8.80 -15.33
N SER A 92 4.28 -7.99 -14.90
CA SER A 92 5.62 -7.99 -15.48
C SER A 92 6.35 -9.32 -15.25
N GLN A 93 6.20 -9.92 -14.07
CA GLN A 93 6.73 -11.25 -13.76
C GLN A 93 6.07 -12.35 -14.58
N GLU A 94 4.74 -12.33 -14.72
CA GLU A 94 4.01 -13.27 -15.57
C GLU A 94 4.49 -13.17 -17.03
N ILE A 95 4.69 -11.95 -17.54
CA ILE A 95 5.24 -11.72 -18.88
C ILE A 95 6.63 -12.35 -19.01
N THR A 96 7.55 -12.10 -18.08
CA THR A 96 8.90 -12.69 -18.17
C THR A 96 8.91 -14.20 -18.02
N ASN A 97 7.94 -14.78 -17.31
CA ASN A 97 7.78 -16.24 -17.25
C ASN A 97 7.34 -16.84 -18.59
N ILE A 98 6.53 -16.11 -19.36
CA ILE A 98 6.06 -16.52 -20.70
C ILE A 98 7.13 -16.24 -21.77
N PHE A 99 7.88 -15.15 -21.60
CA PHE A 99 8.91 -14.67 -22.52
C PHE A 99 10.25 -14.54 -21.78
N PRO A 100 11.01 -15.63 -21.57
CA PRO A 100 12.19 -15.65 -20.68
C PRO A 100 13.33 -14.68 -21.05
N LYS A 101 13.38 -14.21 -22.30
CA LYS A 101 14.37 -13.21 -22.75
C LYS A 101 13.96 -11.76 -22.50
N GLU A 102 12.73 -11.53 -22.06
CA GLU A 102 12.27 -10.22 -21.63
C GLU A 102 12.66 -9.94 -20.18
N HIS A 103 12.66 -8.67 -19.78
CA HIS A 103 13.02 -8.27 -18.42
C HIS A 103 11.88 -7.48 -17.74
N ILE A 104 11.71 -7.69 -16.43
CA ILE A 104 10.66 -7.05 -15.63
C ILE A 104 10.72 -5.52 -15.80
N SER A 105 11.92 -4.94 -15.76
CA SER A 105 12.13 -3.49 -15.86
C SER A 105 11.70 -2.88 -17.20
N THR A 106 11.54 -3.68 -18.25
CA THR A 106 10.98 -3.23 -19.54
C THR A 106 9.49 -2.89 -19.40
N TYR A 107 8.77 -3.61 -18.55
CA TYR A 107 7.33 -3.49 -18.38
C TYR A 107 6.95 -2.64 -17.18
N PHE A 108 7.69 -2.75 -16.08
CA PHE A 108 7.47 -1.95 -14.89
C PHE A 108 8.73 -1.80 -14.03
N ILE A 109 9.02 -0.56 -13.64
CA ILE A 109 9.97 -0.17 -12.62
C ILE A 109 9.16 0.62 -11.58
N PRO A 110 9.09 0.17 -10.32
CA PRO A 110 8.38 0.89 -9.29
C PRO A 110 9.06 2.23 -8.97
N TYR A 111 8.30 3.10 -8.30
CA TYR A 111 8.88 4.31 -7.73
C TYR A 111 9.96 3.94 -6.72
N MET A 112 11.10 4.61 -6.79
CA MET A 112 12.21 4.42 -5.85
C MET A 112 12.60 5.75 -5.23
N ASN A 113 12.81 5.74 -3.92
CA ASN A 113 13.32 6.89 -3.17
C ASN A 113 14.64 6.49 -2.51
N TYR A 114 15.77 7.00 -3.03
CA TYR A 114 17.12 6.75 -2.50
C TYR A 114 17.59 7.90 -1.60
N GLY A 115 16.67 8.50 -0.84
CA GLY A 115 16.95 9.62 0.07
C GLY A 115 16.49 10.99 -0.46
N PRO A 116 16.90 12.08 0.20
CA PRO A 116 16.32 13.41 -0.01
C PRO A 116 16.39 13.93 -1.46
N THR A 117 17.45 13.57 -2.17
CA THR A 117 17.82 14.13 -3.47
C THR A 117 17.52 13.22 -4.66
N ILE A 118 17.39 11.90 -4.47
CA ILE A 118 17.27 10.95 -5.57
C ILE A 118 15.92 10.24 -5.51
N LYS A 119 14.97 10.78 -6.28
CA LYS A 119 13.65 10.18 -6.49
C LYS A 119 13.56 9.71 -7.95
N LYS A 120 13.25 8.44 -8.16
CA LYS A 120 12.98 7.87 -9.48
C LYS A 120 11.50 7.58 -9.62
N ALA A 121 10.84 8.26 -10.55
CA ALA A 121 9.45 8.01 -10.88
C ALA A 121 9.25 6.56 -11.37
N ALA A 122 8.08 6.00 -11.08
CA ALA A 122 7.67 4.74 -11.67
C ALA A 122 7.59 4.89 -13.20
N LYS A 123 8.03 3.86 -13.92
CA LYS A 123 8.05 3.87 -15.40
C LYS A 123 7.91 2.46 -15.96
N GLY A 124 7.53 2.35 -17.23
CA GLY A 124 7.51 1.08 -17.94
C GLY A 124 6.32 0.95 -18.88
N LYS A 125 6.42 0.05 -19.85
CA LYS A 125 5.44 -0.08 -20.92
C LYS A 125 4.03 -0.40 -20.43
N LEU A 126 3.88 -1.20 -19.37
CA LEU A 126 2.56 -1.51 -18.80
C LEU A 126 1.94 -0.28 -18.15
N LEU A 127 2.71 0.45 -17.33
CA LEU A 127 2.26 1.69 -16.68
C LEU A 127 1.80 2.71 -17.72
N ASP A 128 2.62 2.94 -18.75
CA ASP A 128 2.30 3.87 -19.83
C ASP A 128 1.03 3.44 -20.58
N CYS A 129 0.88 2.14 -20.85
CA CYS A 129 -0.27 1.59 -21.53
C CYS A 129 -1.57 1.75 -20.72
N PHE A 130 -1.54 1.46 -19.42
CA PHE A 130 -2.68 1.70 -18.52
C PHE A 130 -3.06 3.18 -18.46
N ASN A 131 -2.07 4.06 -18.28
CA ASN A 131 -2.31 5.51 -18.22
C ASN A 131 -2.89 6.06 -19.52
N ASN A 132 -2.37 5.61 -20.67
CA ASN A 132 -2.89 6.01 -21.98
C ASN A 132 -4.32 5.51 -22.18
N ARG A 133 -4.60 4.23 -21.89
CA ARG A 133 -5.95 3.69 -22.03
C ARG A 133 -6.95 4.42 -21.15
N ARG A 134 -6.58 4.68 -19.90
CA ARG A 134 -7.44 5.40 -18.96
C ARG A 134 -7.70 6.83 -19.42
N ARG A 135 -6.71 7.49 -20.05
CA ARG A 135 -6.88 8.78 -20.70
C ARG A 135 -7.88 8.70 -21.86
N ASP A 136 -7.81 7.65 -22.67
CA ASP A 136 -8.75 7.42 -23.77
C ASP A 136 -10.18 7.21 -23.24
N TYR A 137 -10.34 6.38 -22.20
CA TYR A 137 -11.65 6.17 -21.57
C TYR A 137 -12.25 7.45 -20.99
N LYS A 138 -11.43 8.28 -20.33
CA LYS A 138 -11.85 9.62 -19.87
C LYS A 138 -12.29 10.51 -21.02
N LYS A 139 -11.53 10.55 -22.13
CA LYS A 139 -11.88 11.34 -23.32
C LYS A 139 -13.18 10.86 -23.97
N SER A 140 -13.43 9.56 -23.97
CA SER A 140 -14.65 8.95 -24.51
C SER A 140 -15.86 9.00 -23.57
N GLY A 141 -15.71 9.50 -22.34
CA GLY A 141 -16.78 9.54 -21.34
C GLY A 141 -17.10 8.20 -20.66
N VAL A 142 -16.32 7.14 -20.94
CA VAL A 142 -16.45 5.81 -20.28
C VAL A 142 -16.04 5.87 -18.80
N ILE A 143 -15.12 6.78 -18.46
CA ILE A 143 -14.75 7.10 -17.07
C ILE A 143 -15.14 8.54 -16.82
N THR A 144 -15.85 8.78 -15.72
CA THR A 144 -16.24 10.14 -15.34
C THR A 144 -15.00 10.92 -14.90
N SER A 145 -14.69 12.00 -15.63
CA SER A 145 -13.65 12.93 -15.20
C SER A 145 -14.20 13.81 -14.10
N HIS A 146 -13.99 13.43 -12.84
CA HIS A 146 -14.07 14.36 -11.74
C HIS A 146 -12.92 15.36 -11.94
N SER A 147 -13.23 16.49 -12.58
CA SER A 147 -12.28 17.58 -12.78
C SER A 147 -11.83 18.04 -11.40
N ARG A 148 -10.56 17.82 -11.06
CA ARG A 148 -9.92 18.53 -9.97
C ARG A 148 -9.90 19.99 -10.39
N GLN A 149 -10.84 20.76 -9.85
CA GLN A 149 -10.76 22.21 -9.92
C GLN A 149 -9.38 22.62 -9.40
N SER A 150 -8.74 23.50 -10.17
CA SER A 150 -7.37 23.97 -9.99
C SER A 150 -7.03 24.32 -8.54
N ALA A 151 -5.93 23.75 -8.06
CA ALA A 151 -5.39 23.91 -6.72
C ALA A 151 -5.18 25.38 -6.33
N SER A 152 -5.76 25.77 -5.18
CA SER A 152 -5.17 26.75 -4.27
C SER A 152 -4.11 26.05 -3.38
N PRO A 153 -3.11 26.77 -2.85
CA PRO A 153 -2.08 26.18 -2.02
C PRO A 153 -2.63 25.82 -0.63
N ILE A 154 -2.18 24.67 -0.11
CA ILE A 154 -2.53 24.01 1.17
C ILE A 154 -3.64 22.95 0.99
N GLU A 155 -3.30 21.81 0.38
CA GLU A 155 -4.13 20.61 0.47
C GLU A 155 -3.89 19.95 1.84
N GLN A 156 -4.76 20.28 2.80
CA GLN A 156 -5.19 19.33 3.82
C GLN A 156 -5.66 18.06 3.10
N HIS A 157 -5.24 16.90 3.58
CA HIS A 157 -5.53 15.59 3.00
C HIS A 157 -7.04 15.35 3.00
N SER A 158 -7.73 15.78 1.93
CA SER A 158 -9.17 15.63 1.80
C SER A 158 -9.50 14.15 1.61
N LEU A 159 -10.15 13.61 2.63
CA LEU A 159 -10.58 12.23 2.70
C LEU A 159 -11.52 11.93 1.52
N ASN A 160 -11.44 10.70 1.02
CA ASN A 160 -12.29 10.25 -0.09
C ASN A 160 -13.73 10.06 0.43
N LEU A 161 -14.46 11.17 0.58
CA LEU A 161 -15.83 11.25 1.12
C LEU A 161 -16.86 10.47 0.28
N ASN A 162 -16.48 10.00 -0.91
CA ASN A 162 -17.33 9.22 -1.80
C ASN A 162 -17.78 7.87 -1.19
N THR A 163 -16.99 7.29 -0.28
CA THR A 163 -17.38 6.05 0.43
C THR A 163 -18.44 6.29 1.52
N ILE A 164 -18.55 7.52 2.02
CA ILE A 164 -19.37 7.84 3.20
C ILE A 164 -20.83 8.20 2.81
N ASN A 165 -21.12 8.40 1.52
CA ASN A 165 -22.43 8.83 1.01
C ASN A 165 -23.44 7.69 0.74
N SER A 166 -23.17 6.47 1.21
CA SER A 166 -24.13 5.35 1.07
C SER A 166 -24.97 5.19 2.34
N ASP A 167 -26.26 5.45 2.18
CA ASP A 167 -27.39 5.10 3.05
C ASP A 167 -27.28 5.51 4.54
N LEU A 168 -27.90 6.66 4.87
CA LEU A 168 -28.25 7.00 6.26
C LEU A 168 -29.41 6.10 6.72
N GLU A 169 -29.07 4.90 7.16
CA GLU A 169 -29.96 4.05 7.96
C GLU A 169 -30.32 4.76 9.28
N ASN A 170 -31.34 4.30 10.02
CA ASN A 170 -31.76 4.90 11.29
C ASN A 170 -30.66 4.74 12.38
N VAL A 171 -29.66 5.62 12.36
CA VAL A 171 -28.46 5.59 13.22
C VAL A 171 -28.66 6.25 14.58
N GLU A 172 -29.79 6.92 14.82
CA GLU A 172 -30.01 7.74 16.01
C GLU A 172 -30.03 6.92 17.31
N GLU A 173 -30.73 5.78 17.30
CA GLU A 173 -30.78 4.87 18.45
C GLU A 173 -29.41 4.22 18.73
N PRO A 174 -28.69 3.65 17.74
CA PRO A 174 -27.32 3.17 17.92
C PRO A 174 -26.33 4.23 18.43
N ILE A 175 -26.38 5.47 17.91
CA ILE A 175 -25.53 6.57 18.39
C ILE A 175 -25.84 6.89 19.85
N LYS A 176 -27.13 7.06 20.18
CA LYS A 176 -27.54 7.34 21.55
C LYS A 176 -27.11 6.23 22.51
N TRP A 177 -27.17 4.98 22.08
CA TRP A 177 -26.69 3.85 22.87
C TRP A 177 -25.18 3.93 23.09
N LEU A 178 -24.38 4.14 22.04
CA LEU A 178 -22.93 4.24 22.11
C LEU A 178 -22.44 5.41 22.98
N ASN A 179 -23.22 6.50 23.07
CA ASN A 179 -22.88 7.64 23.93
C ASN A 179 -23.04 7.35 25.42
N ASN A 180 -23.90 6.38 25.77
CA ASN A 180 -24.26 6.08 27.16
C ASN A 180 -23.74 4.73 27.64
N SER A 181 -23.29 3.85 26.73
CA SER A 181 -22.96 2.46 27.03
C SER A 181 -21.61 2.06 26.42
N SER A 182 -20.93 1.12 27.07
CA SER A 182 -19.65 0.57 26.60
C SER A 182 -19.55 -0.95 26.72
N ASP A 183 -20.64 -1.59 27.13
CA ASP A 183 -20.78 -3.04 27.32
C ASP A 183 -22.25 -3.43 27.06
N PRO A 184 -22.54 -4.62 26.51
CA PRO A 184 -21.59 -5.67 26.12
C PRO A 184 -20.84 -5.36 24.82
N TRP A 185 -19.61 -5.87 24.69
CA TRP A 185 -18.69 -5.53 23.58
C TRP A 185 -19.23 -5.89 22.19
N ASP A 186 -19.91 -7.02 22.04
CA ASP A 186 -20.50 -7.42 20.75
C ASP A 186 -21.49 -6.36 20.22
N LEU A 187 -22.20 -5.68 21.12
CA LEU A 187 -23.15 -4.63 20.78
C LEU A 187 -22.44 -3.33 20.45
N VAL A 188 -21.32 -3.03 21.14
CA VAL A 188 -20.44 -1.92 20.79
C VAL A 188 -19.94 -2.06 19.36
N GLU A 189 -19.37 -3.21 18.99
CA GLU A 189 -18.84 -3.42 17.64
C GLU A 189 -19.92 -3.33 16.56
N LYS A 190 -21.10 -3.93 16.83
CA LYS A 190 -22.25 -3.87 15.94
C LYS A 190 -22.70 -2.42 15.70
N TYR A 191 -22.97 -1.66 16.76
CA TYR A 191 -23.41 -0.27 16.64
C TYR A 191 -22.31 0.64 16.11
N TRP A 192 -21.05 0.37 16.42
CA TRP A 192 -19.92 1.11 15.85
C TRP A 192 -19.88 0.97 14.32
N SER A 193 -20.11 -0.24 13.80
CA SER A 193 -20.15 -0.48 12.35
C SER A 193 -21.36 0.19 11.69
N ILE A 194 -22.55 0.11 12.29
CA ILE A 194 -23.78 0.73 11.75
C ILE A 194 -23.64 2.25 11.70
N THR A 195 -23.07 2.85 12.74
CA THR A 195 -22.95 4.31 12.87
C THR A 195 -21.71 4.89 12.18
N ARG A 196 -20.88 4.05 11.56
CA ARG A 196 -19.56 4.42 11.04
C ARG A 196 -19.61 5.64 10.14
N ASN A 197 -20.45 5.62 9.11
CA ASN A 197 -20.51 6.70 8.13
C ASN A 197 -20.90 8.03 8.78
N TYR A 198 -21.92 8.00 9.66
CA TYR A 198 -22.35 9.17 10.42
C TYR A 198 -21.24 9.71 11.33
N ARG A 199 -20.61 8.86 12.15
CA ARG A 199 -19.53 9.28 13.07
C ARG A 199 -18.34 9.86 12.32
N LEU A 200 -17.96 9.25 11.20
CA LEU A 200 -16.85 9.73 10.38
C LEU A 200 -17.20 11.06 9.70
N GLN A 201 -18.38 11.20 9.09
CA GLN A 201 -18.81 12.49 8.53
C GLN A 201 -18.81 13.59 9.59
N HIS A 202 -19.36 13.32 10.76
CA HIS A 202 -19.39 14.28 11.86
C HIS A 202 -17.97 14.66 12.32
N LEU A 203 -17.10 13.68 12.55
CA LEU A 203 -15.72 13.89 12.98
C LEU A 203 -14.91 14.71 11.96
N LEU A 204 -15.11 14.46 10.67
CA LEU A 204 -14.32 15.08 9.60
C LEU A 204 -14.82 16.45 9.19
N ASN A 205 -16.11 16.73 9.40
CA ASN A 205 -16.72 18.03 9.11
C ASN A 205 -16.69 18.97 10.34
N THR A 206 -16.31 18.48 11.52
CA THR A 206 -16.25 19.30 12.73
C THR A 206 -14.82 19.79 12.97
N GLU A 207 -14.56 21.05 12.66
CA GLU A 207 -13.23 21.67 12.83
C GLU A 207 -12.80 21.86 14.30
N THR A 208 -13.73 21.71 15.25
CA THR A 208 -13.55 22.09 16.66
C THR A 208 -13.51 20.92 17.65
N GLN A 209 -13.72 19.68 17.20
CA GLN A 209 -13.77 18.53 18.10
C GLN A 209 -12.37 18.05 18.46
N THR A 210 -12.03 18.10 19.75
CA THR A 210 -10.78 17.55 20.29
C THR A 210 -10.86 16.04 20.48
N VAL A 211 -9.71 15.36 20.48
CA VAL A 211 -9.62 13.91 20.78
C VAL A 211 -10.28 13.58 22.13
N CYS A 212 -10.06 14.42 23.15
CA CYS A 212 -10.64 14.21 24.47
C CYS A 212 -12.18 14.28 24.43
N GLN A 213 -12.76 15.23 23.70
CA GLN A 213 -14.22 15.34 23.53
C GLN A 213 -14.78 14.12 22.80
N TYR A 214 -14.12 13.66 21.74
CA TYR A 214 -14.57 12.46 21.00
C TYR A 214 -14.51 11.19 21.86
N MET A 215 -13.45 11.01 22.65
CA MET A 215 -13.34 9.88 23.58
C MET A 215 -14.33 9.98 24.76
N ASN A 216 -14.74 11.19 25.15
CA ASN A 216 -15.78 11.39 26.16
C ASN A 216 -17.17 11.10 25.60
N GLU A 217 -17.40 11.44 24.33
CA GLU A 217 -18.65 11.15 23.62
C GLU A 217 -18.88 9.65 23.47
N PHE A 218 -17.83 8.86 23.22
CA PHE A 218 -17.91 7.41 23.07
C PHE A 218 -17.12 6.67 24.15
N PRO A 219 -17.73 6.31 25.30
CA PRO A 219 -17.04 5.72 26.44
C PRO A 219 -16.28 4.41 26.14
N ALA A 220 -16.73 3.65 25.14
CA ALA A 220 -16.07 2.43 24.69
C ALA A 220 -14.60 2.66 24.23
N LEU A 221 -14.26 3.86 23.75
CA LEU A 221 -12.90 4.21 23.34
C LEU A 221 -11.91 4.25 24.51
N LYS A 222 -12.39 4.41 25.75
CA LYS A 222 -11.55 4.42 26.96
C LYS A 222 -11.28 3.01 27.51
N LYS A 223 -11.92 1.98 26.96
CA LYS A 223 -11.73 0.59 27.37
C LYS A 223 -10.43 0.03 26.80
N PRO A 224 -9.86 -1.05 27.38
CA PRO A 224 -8.63 -1.67 26.84
C PRO A 224 -8.72 -2.07 25.36
N MET A 225 -9.91 -2.46 24.88
CA MET A 225 -10.17 -2.83 23.48
C MET A 225 -10.64 -1.65 22.61
N GLY A 226 -10.79 -0.45 23.18
CA GLY A 226 -11.35 0.73 22.51
C GLY A 226 -10.60 1.13 21.24
N TYR A 227 -9.28 0.90 21.19
CA TYR A 227 -8.46 1.19 20.00
C TYR A 227 -8.87 0.35 18.77
N ASN A 228 -9.45 -0.85 18.96
CA ASN A 228 -9.91 -1.70 17.86
C ASN A 228 -11.02 -1.01 17.04
N LEU A 229 -11.82 -0.16 17.69
CA LEU A 229 -12.89 0.60 17.04
C LEU A 229 -12.33 1.66 16.09
N LEU A 230 -11.25 2.34 16.50
CA LEU A 230 -10.52 3.29 15.63
C LEU A 230 -9.83 2.56 14.49
N LEU A 231 -9.26 1.39 14.77
CA LEU A 231 -8.63 0.54 13.75
C LEU A 231 -9.66 0.05 12.72
N ALA A 232 -10.86 -0.33 13.15
CA ALA A 232 -11.94 -0.73 12.27
C ALA A 232 -12.36 0.40 11.32
N ASP A 233 -12.49 1.62 11.84
CA ASP A 233 -12.80 2.79 11.01
C ASP A 233 -11.65 3.13 10.06
N PHE A 234 -10.39 3.07 10.51
CA PHE A 234 -9.23 3.27 9.64
C PHE A 234 -9.17 2.24 8.51
N ASN A 235 -9.36 0.95 8.82
CA ASN A 235 -9.35 -0.14 7.85
C ASN A 235 -10.48 0.00 6.83
N PHE A 236 -11.62 0.56 7.25
CA PHE A 236 -12.74 0.85 6.34
C PHE A 236 -12.41 1.98 5.36
N ILE A 237 -11.83 3.08 5.85
CA ILE A 237 -11.46 4.23 5.00
C ILE A 237 -10.27 3.89 4.10
N TYR A 238 -9.35 3.05 4.60
CA TYR A 238 -8.12 2.71 3.92
C TYR A 238 -7.83 1.19 3.89
N PRO A 239 -8.64 0.40 3.16
CA PRO A 239 -8.48 -1.06 3.13
C PRO A 239 -7.10 -1.53 2.64
N GLU A 240 -6.46 -0.75 1.76
CA GLU A 240 -5.13 -1.06 1.22
C GLU A 240 -3.98 -0.58 2.12
N LYS A 241 -4.26 0.11 3.24
CA LYS A 241 -3.23 0.73 4.08
C LYS A 241 -2.96 0.04 5.42
N ILE A 242 -3.74 -1.00 5.73
CA ILE A 242 -3.69 -1.73 7.01
C ILE A 242 -2.26 -2.13 7.37
N GLN A 243 -1.52 -2.68 6.40
CA GLN A 243 -0.16 -3.19 6.61
C GLN A 243 0.92 -2.19 6.22
N THR A 244 0.57 -1.05 5.61
CA THR A 244 1.53 -0.10 5.04
C THR A 244 2.43 0.51 6.11
N LEU A 245 1.91 0.79 7.30
CA LEU A 245 2.74 1.31 8.38
C LEU A 245 3.79 0.29 8.79
N PHE A 246 3.43 -0.98 9.01
CA PHE A 246 4.36 -2.03 9.42
C PHE A 246 5.36 -2.41 8.32
N GLU A 247 4.89 -2.56 7.07
CA GLU A 247 5.71 -2.90 5.92
C GLU A 247 6.76 -1.83 5.62
N ASN A 248 6.38 -0.56 5.77
CA ASN A 248 7.25 0.56 5.50
C ASN A 248 7.82 1.17 6.79
N PHE A 249 7.56 0.58 7.96
CA PHE A 249 8.02 1.13 9.24
C PHE A 249 9.53 1.28 9.22
N LEU A 250 10.25 0.27 8.72
CA LEU A 250 11.71 0.33 8.60
C LEU A 250 12.21 1.41 7.64
N ILE A 251 11.41 1.79 6.64
CA ILE A 251 11.72 2.85 5.67
C ILE A 251 11.44 4.23 6.29
N TYR A 252 10.42 4.32 7.14
CA TYR A 252 10.01 5.57 7.76
C TYR A 252 10.59 5.78 9.15
N LYS A 253 11.19 4.77 9.80
CA LYS A 253 11.67 4.84 11.18
C LYS A 253 12.65 6.00 11.36
N ASP A 254 13.59 6.16 10.43
CA ASP A 254 14.64 7.17 10.55
C ASP A 254 14.05 8.57 10.39
N LYS A 255 13.03 8.70 9.52
CA LYS A 255 12.30 9.96 9.35
C LYS A 255 11.34 10.27 10.50
N ILE A 256 10.75 9.25 11.11
CA ILE A 256 9.93 9.38 12.33
C ILE A 256 10.82 9.82 13.49
N LEU A 257 12.03 9.25 13.62
CA LEU A 257 13.02 9.64 14.61
C LEU A 257 13.48 11.09 14.39
N GLU A 258 13.86 11.45 13.16
CA GLU A 258 14.25 12.82 12.80
C GLU A 258 13.13 13.83 13.13
N LEU A 259 11.89 13.53 12.77
CA LEU A 259 10.74 14.37 13.12
C LEU A 259 10.51 14.42 14.63
N SER A 260 10.69 13.32 15.34
CA SER A 260 10.52 13.25 16.79
C SER A 260 11.59 14.07 17.53
N GLU A 261 12.85 14.05 17.09
CA GLU A 261 13.94 14.86 17.63
C GLU A 261 13.70 16.35 17.38
N SER A 262 13.30 16.69 16.15
CA SER A 262 12.91 18.05 15.75
C SER A 262 11.80 18.61 16.64
N THR A 263 10.81 17.76 16.96
CA THR A 263 9.64 18.13 17.76
C THR A 263 9.93 18.10 19.26
N SER A 264 10.87 17.25 19.71
CA SER A 264 11.30 17.08 21.11
C SER A 264 11.85 18.37 21.72
N SER A 265 12.54 19.18 20.92
CA SER A 265 12.99 20.52 21.32
C SER A 265 11.86 21.43 21.81
N ASN A 266 10.62 21.22 21.32
CA ASN A 266 9.44 22.00 21.65
C ASN A 266 8.49 21.32 22.65
N LEU A 267 8.77 20.08 23.07
CA LEU A 267 7.91 19.36 24.02
C LEU A 267 8.06 19.93 25.43
N ARG A 268 6.94 20.09 26.16
CA ARG A 268 6.96 20.49 27.58
C ARG A 268 7.15 19.30 28.53
N ASP A 269 6.82 18.09 28.09
CA ASP A 269 6.94 16.87 28.91
C ASP A 269 8.37 16.34 28.90
N GLN A 270 9.00 16.36 30.07
CA GLN A 270 10.39 15.97 30.25
C GLN A 270 10.61 14.46 30.19
N THR A 271 9.57 13.66 30.47
CA THR A 271 9.63 12.20 30.45
C THR A 271 9.76 11.69 29.02
N LEU A 272 8.99 12.27 28.10
CA LEU A 272 9.05 11.95 26.68
C LEU A 272 10.35 12.42 26.03
N LYS A 273 10.89 13.57 26.45
CA LYS A 273 12.22 14.03 26.02
C LYS A 273 13.32 13.02 26.33
N ASN A 274 13.25 12.37 27.49
CA ASN A 274 14.27 11.41 27.92
C ASN A 274 14.18 10.05 27.20
N VAL A 275 13.04 9.73 26.58
CA VAL A 275 12.88 8.49 25.78
C VAL A 275 13.38 8.68 24.35
N LEU A 276 13.41 9.93 23.87
CA LEU A 276 13.80 10.28 22.51
C LEU A 276 15.29 10.65 22.36
N ASN A 277 16.01 10.85 23.48
CA ASN A 277 17.46 11.10 23.54
C ASN A 277 18.19 9.84 24.04
#